data_AF-A0A931M9S2-F1
#
_entry.id   AF-A0A931M9S2-F1
#
_cell.length_a   1.000
_cell.length_b   1.000
_cell.length_c   1.000
_cell.angle_alpha   90.00
_cell.angle_beta   90.00
_cell.angle_gamma   90.00
#
_symmetry.space_group_name_H-M   'P 1'
#
loop_
_entity.id
_entity.type
_entity.pdbx_description
1 polymer ?
#
loop_
_entity_poly.entity_id
_entity_poly.type
_entity_poly.pdbx_seq_one_letter_code
_entity_poly.pdbx_strand_id
1 'polypeptide(L)' 'APVSDYREQSLKIHGLICAKCGREFDFKDRQLLTVHHKDGNNRNNPPDGSNWENLCAYCHDDEHSRGLLGDYLKGDTRD' A
#
# COMPACT_ATOMS: atom_id res chain seq x y z
N ALA A 1 23.27 -2.36 2.18
CA ALA A 1 22.41 -2.88 1.09
C ALA A 1 22.01 -1.69 0.25
N PRO A 2 21.98 -1.79 -1.11
CA PRO A 2 21.35 -0.72 -1.88
C PRO A 2 19.93 -0.57 -1.33
N VAL A 3 19.46 0.66 -1.19
CA VAL A 3 18.05 0.92 -0.85
C VAL A 3 17.26 0.15 -1.90
N SER A 4 16.67 -0.98 -1.50
CA SER A 4 15.78 -1.75 -2.34
C SER A 4 14.68 -0.78 -2.72
N ASP A 5 14.64 -0.40 -4.00
CA ASP A 5 13.56 0.43 -4.51
C ASP A 5 12.33 -0.46 -4.68
N TYR A 6 11.79 -0.93 -3.54
CA TYR A 6 10.63 -1.80 -3.45
C TYR A 6 9.42 -1.16 -4.14
N ARG A 7 9.43 0.18 -4.26
CA ARG A 7 8.44 0.92 -5.03
C ARG A 7 8.52 0.58 -6.51
N GLU A 8 9.69 0.75 -7.14
CA GLU A 8 9.86 0.39 -8.55
C GLU A 8 9.57 -1.10 -8.79
N GLN A 9 9.97 -1.95 -7.85
CA GLN A 9 9.70 -3.39 -7.93
C GLN A 9 8.19 -3.69 -7.83
N SER A 10 7.47 -3.05 -6.92
CA SER A 10 6.01 -3.18 -6.77
C SER A 10 5.27 -2.69 -8.02
N LEU A 11 5.67 -1.56 -8.59
CA LEU A 11 5.07 -1.05 -9.83
C LEU A 11 5.31 -1.99 -11.02
N LYS A 12 6.48 -2.64 -11.05
CA LYS A 12 6.80 -3.64 -12.09
C LYS A 12 5.99 -4.93 -11.94
N ILE A 13 5.79 -5.42 -10.72
CA ILE A 13 5.09 -6.68 -10.44
C ILE A 13 3.58 -6.51 -10.55
N HIS A 14 3.03 -5.47 -9.93
CA HIS A 14 1.58 -5.28 -9.78
C HIS A 14 0.99 -4.31 -10.81
N GLY A 15 1.83 -3.67 -11.64
CA GLY A 15 1.41 -2.74 -12.66
C GLY A 15 1.02 -1.35 -12.14
N LEU A 16 0.70 -0.46 -13.07
CA LEU A 16 0.28 0.91 -12.77
C LEU A 16 -1.25 0.98 -12.57
N ILE A 17 -1.76 0.18 -11.63
CA ILE A 17 -3.18 0.10 -11.31
C ILE A 17 -3.38 0.14 -9.80
N CYS A 18 -4.43 0.84 -9.35
CA CYS A 18 -4.86 0.78 -7.96
C CYS A 18 -5.58 -0.54 -7.67
N ALA A 19 -5.03 -1.37 -6.78
CA ALA A 19 -5.61 -2.65 -6.40
C ALA A 19 -7.01 -2.53 -5.74
N LYS A 20 -7.32 -1.36 -5.16
CA LYS A 20 -8.60 -1.12 -4.45
C LYS A 20 -9.70 -0.58 -5.35
N CYS A 21 -9.41 0.44 -6.17
CA CYS A 21 -10.43 1.09 -7.01
C CYS A 21 -10.34 0.76 -8.51
N GLY A 22 -9.32 0.01 -8.94
CA GLY A 22 -9.12 -0.36 -10.34
C GLY A 22 -8.70 0.78 -11.26
N ARG A 23 -8.47 1.99 -10.74
CA ARG A 23 -7.97 3.10 -11.55
C ARG A 23 -6.58 2.79 -12.10
N GLU A 24 -6.44 2.86 -13.42
CA GLU A 24 -5.16 2.75 -14.11
C GLU A 24 -4.44 4.10 -14.19
N PHE A 25 -3.12 4.02 -14.26
CA PHE A 25 -2.18 5.13 -14.30
C PHE A 25 -1.16 4.86 -15.42
N ASP A 26 -0.51 5.93 -15.89
CA ASP A 26 0.60 5.87 -16.84
C ASP A 26 1.90 6.38 -16.20
N PHE A 27 2.98 6.46 -17.00
CA PHE A 27 4.28 6.91 -16.50
C PHE A 27 4.32 8.38 -16.06
N LYS A 28 3.35 9.21 -16.47
CA LYS A 28 3.27 10.64 -16.15
C LYS A 28 2.57 10.89 -14.82
N ASP A 29 1.70 9.98 -14.38
CA ASP A 29 0.93 10.10 -13.15
C ASP A 29 1.17 8.96 -12.15
N ARG A 30 2.05 7.99 -12.45
CA ARG A 30 2.50 6.92 -11.53
C ARG A 30 2.98 7.39 -10.16
N GLN A 31 3.37 8.66 -9.97
CA GLN A 31 3.69 9.21 -8.64
C GLN A 31 2.46 9.24 -7.70
N LEU A 32 1.25 9.16 -8.24
CA LEU A 32 0.00 9.07 -7.47
C LEU A 32 -0.29 7.64 -6.99
N LEU A 33 0.46 6.64 -7.48
CA LEU A 33 0.48 5.29 -6.93
C LEU A 33 1.55 5.18 -5.86
N THR A 34 1.12 4.62 -4.73
CA THR A 34 1.90 4.36 -3.53
C THR A 34 1.91 2.86 -3.25
N VAL A 35 2.96 2.37 -2.60
CA VAL A 35 3.03 0.98 -2.15
C VAL A 35 2.41 0.90 -0.75
N HIS A 36 1.43 0.01 -0.61
CA HIS A 36 0.86 -0.35 0.67
C HIS A 36 1.41 -1.70 1.12
N HIS A 37 1.88 -1.80 2.37
CA HIS A 37 2.33 -3.04 3.00
C HIS A 37 1.15 -3.72 3.68
N LYS A 38 0.73 -4.88 3.16
CA LYS A 38 -0.47 -5.60 3.61
C LYS A 38 -0.41 -6.02 5.08
N ASP A 39 0.79 -6.33 5.57
CA ASP A 39 1.03 -6.69 6.97
C ASP A 39 1.33 -5.49 7.90
N GLY A 40 1.35 -4.27 7.35
CA GLY A 40 1.71 -3.05 8.08
C GLY A 40 3.20 -2.90 8.43
N ASN A 41 4.05 -3.86 8.06
CA ASN A 41 5.48 -3.84 8.34
C ASN A 41 6.29 -3.35 7.14
N ASN A 42 6.69 -2.07 7.18
CA ASN A 42 7.47 -1.40 6.13
C ASN A 42 8.88 -2.02 5.90
N ARG A 43 9.31 -2.96 6.75
CA ARG A 43 10.58 -3.70 6.59
C ARG A 43 10.40 -5.04 5.88
N ASN A 44 9.19 -5.59 5.83
CA ASN A 44 8.91 -6.85 5.15
C ASN A 44 8.74 -6.61 3.64
N ASN A 45 9.86 -6.72 2.91
CA ASN A 45 9.98 -6.37 1.50
C ASN A 45 10.38 -7.61 0.67
N PRO A 46 9.49 -8.60 0.51
CA PRO A 46 9.80 -9.83 -0.20
C PRO A 46 9.98 -9.54 -1.71
N PRO A 47 10.96 -10.18 -2.37
CA PRO A 47 11.30 -9.87 -3.76
C PRO A 47 10.23 -10.29 -4.78
N ASP A 48 9.27 -11.12 -4.37
CA ASP A 48 8.11 -11.49 -5.18
C ASP A 48 6.95 -10.48 -5.07
N GLY A 49 7.09 -9.45 -4.22
CA GLY A 49 6.07 -8.43 -4.00
C GLY A 49 4.82 -8.93 -3.28
N SER A 50 4.86 -10.12 -2.65
CA SER A 50 3.71 -10.74 -1.99
C SER A 50 3.10 -9.89 -0.86
N ASN A 51 3.92 -9.10 -0.16
CA ASN A 51 3.47 -8.19 0.91
C ASN A 51 3.01 -6.80 0.43
N TRP A 52 3.02 -6.54 -0.87
CA TRP A 52 2.71 -5.22 -1.42
C TRP A 52 1.42 -5.22 -2.22
N GLU A 53 0.81 -4.04 -2.30
CA GLU A 53 -0.16 -3.67 -3.31
C GLU A 53 0.01 -2.20 -3.69
N ASN A 54 -0.28 -1.85 -4.95
CA ASN A 54 -0.24 -0.48 -5.40
C ASN A 54 -1.60 0.17 -5.16
N LEU A 55 -1.66 1.23 -4.36
CA LEU A 55 -2.86 2.00 -4.09
C LEU A 55 -2.69 3.44 -4.57
N CYS A 56 -3.75 4.01 -5.15
CA CYS A 56 -3.76 5.45 -5.38
C CYS A 56 -3.77 6.18 -4.02
N ALA A 57 -3.20 7.39 -3.97
CA ALA A 57 -3.08 8.17 -2.74
C ALA A 57 -4.39 8.20 -1.92
N TYR A 58 -5.53 8.41 -2.57
CA TYR A 58 -6.84 8.41 -1.91
C TYR A 58 -7.23 7.06 -1.28
N CYS A 59 -6.97 5.95 -1.99
CA CYS A 59 -7.26 4.61 -1.49
C CYS A 59 -6.32 4.21 -0.35
N HIS A 60 -5.08 4.70 -0.39
CA HIS A 60 -4.08 4.45 0.62
C HIS A 60 -4.42 5.19 1.93
N ASP A 61 -4.79 6.47 1.83
CA ASP A 61 -5.21 7.28 2.98
C ASP A 61 -6.48 6.71 3.64
N ASP A 62 -7.45 6.24 2.86
CA ASP A 62 -8.66 5.57 3.36
C ASP A 62 -8.33 4.28 4.12
N GLU A 63 -7.37 3.48 3.64
CA GLU A 63 -6.96 2.24 4.31
C GLU A 63 -6.32 2.51 5.68
N HIS A 64 -5.38 3.46 5.73
CA HIS A 64 -4.76 3.87 6.99
C HIS A 64 -5.77 4.50 7.97
N SER A 65 -6.72 5.28 7.47
CA SER A 65 -7.76 5.90 8.30
C SER A 65 -8.72 4.87 8.91
N ARG A 66 -9.11 3.84 8.14
CA ARG A 66 -9.92 2.73 8.63
C ARG A 66 -9.18 1.87 9.64
N GLY A 67 -7.89 1.65 9.44
CA GLY A 67 -7.03 0.94 10.40
C GLY A 67 -7.04 1.62 11.77
N LEU A 68 -6.80 2.93 11.80
CA LEU A 68 -6.83 3.73 13.04
C LEU A 68 -8.20 3.68 13.74
N LEU A 69 -9.30 3.76 12.98
CA LEU A 69 -10.65 3.63 13.54
C LEU A 69 -10.90 2.22 14.10
N GLY A 70 -10.47 1.18 13.39
CA GLY A 70 -10.60 -0.20 13.84
C GLY A 70 -9.84 -0.48 15.13
N ASP A 71 -8.63 0.08 15.28
CA ASP A 71 -7.83 -0.03 16.49
C ASP A 71 -8.47 0.73 17.66
N TYR A 72 -9.01 1.93 17.42
CA TYR A 72 -9.75 2.70 18.41
C TYR A 72 -10.97 1.92 18.94
N LEU A 73 -11.80 1.36 18.05
CA LEU A 73 -13.00 0.61 18.42
C LEU A 73 -12.68 -0.71 19.14
N LYS A 74 -11.58 -1.39 18.80
CA LYS A 74 -11.12 -2.60 19.51
C LYS A 74 -10.57 -2.29 20.90
N GLY A 75 -10.05 -1.08 21.11
CA GLY A 75 -9.58 -0.60 22.42
C GLY A 75 -10.70 -0.34 23.42
N ASP A 76 -11.94 -0.14 22.95
CA ASP A 76 -13.10 0.26 23.76
C ASP A 76 -13.93 -0.92 24.29
N THR A 77 -13.55 -2.18 23.97
CA THR A 77 -14.21 -3.39 24.51
C THR A 77 -13.59 -3.88 25.83
N ARG A 78 -12.96 -2.99 26.60
CA ARG A 78 -12.44 -3.31 27.94
C ARG A 78 -13.04 -2.37 28.97
N ASP A 79 -14.30 -2.62 29.30
CA ASP A 79 -14.92 -2.28 30.59
C ASP A 79 -15.83 -3.43 31.02
#